data_AF-M5S0F3-F1
#
_entry.id   AF-M5S0F3-F1
#
_cell.length_a   1.000
_cell.length_b   1.000
_cell.length_c   1.000
_cell.angle_alpha   90.00
_cell.angle_beta   90.00
_cell.angle_gamma   90.00
#
_symmetry.space_group_name_H-M   'P 1'
#
loop_
_entity.id
_entity.type
_entity.pdbx_description
1 polymer ?
#
loop_
_entity_poly.entity_id
_entity_poly.type
_entity_poly.pdbx_seq_one_letter_code
_entity_poly.pdbx_strand_id
1 'polypeptide(L)' 'MTERIYSGAQPDDESAFAEIAKLGVRTVVSVDGARPDVAAAKRAGLRYVHIPIGYDGVGQAASESIVNLIKNAEG' A
#
# COMPACT_ATOMS: atom_id res chain seq x y z
N MET A 1 -13.15 -7.27 -6.35
CA MET A 1 -12.64 -6.28 -5.39
C MET A 1 -13.60 -6.30 -4.22
N THR A 2 -13.18 -6.76 -3.03
CA THR A 2 -14.01 -6.61 -1.83
C THR A 2 -14.11 -5.12 -1.47
N GLU A 3 -15.14 -4.71 -0.73
CA GLU A 3 -15.43 -3.30 -0.38
C GLU A 3 -14.30 -2.58 0.39
N ARG A 4 -13.18 -3.24 0.69
CA ARG A 4 -12.07 -2.75 1.52
C ARG A 4 -10.71 -2.80 0.85
N ILE A 5 -10.62 -3.28 -0.39
CA ILE A 5 -9.37 -3.36 -1.15
C ILE A 5 -9.45 -2.37 -2.31
N TYR A 6 -8.49 -1.46 -2.40
CA TYR A 6 -8.33 -0.52 -3.48
C TYR A 6 -7.03 -0.83 -4.23
N SER A 7 -7.03 -0.65 -5.55
CA SER A 7 -5.84 -0.76 -6.39
C SER A 7 -5.75 0.44 -7.31
N GLY A 8 -4.57 1.04 -7.45
CA GLY A 8 -4.35 2.21 -8.27
C GLY A 8 -2.87 2.48 -8.50
N ALA A 9 -2.57 3.61 -9.15
CA ALA A 9 -1.22 4.09 -9.34
C ALA A 9 -0.60 4.58 -8.02
N GLN A 10 0.73 4.75 -8.01
CA GLN A 10 1.43 5.34 -6.87
C GLN A 10 0.92 6.76 -6.62
N PRO A 11 0.64 7.16 -5.35
CA PRO A 11 0.32 8.54 -5.03
C PRO A 11 1.52 9.45 -5.28
N ASP A 12 1.29 10.54 -6.02
CA ASP A 12 2.34 11.49 -6.41
C ASP A 12 2.82 12.39 -5.25
N ASP A 13 1.91 12.81 -4.36
CA ASP A 13 2.19 13.83 -3.33
C ASP A 13 1.40 13.62 -2.02
N GLU A 14 1.74 14.40 -0.98
CA GLU A 14 1.07 14.41 0.33
C GLU A 14 -0.46 14.57 0.23
N SER A 15 -0.93 15.39 -0.71
CA SER A 15 -2.36 15.57 -0.99
C SER A 15 -3.04 14.29 -1.46
N ALA A 16 -2.37 13.47 -2.27
CA ALA A 16 -2.90 12.18 -2.71
C ALA A 16 -3.04 11.20 -1.55
N PHE A 17 -2.08 11.20 -0.61
CA PHE A 17 -2.20 10.44 0.64
C PHE A 17 -3.38 10.90 1.50
N ALA A 18 -3.62 12.21 1.59
CA ALA A 18 -4.76 12.73 2.34
C ALA A 18 -6.12 12.29 1.73
N GLU A 19 -6.24 12.29 0.41
CA GLU A 19 -7.45 11.80 -0.28
C GLU A 19 -7.66 10.29 -0.03
N ILE A 20 -6.60 9.49 -0.08
CA ILE A 20 -6.65 8.05 0.23
C ILE A 20 -7.11 7.83 1.68
N ALA A 21 -6.63 8.63 2.64
CA ALA A 21 -7.07 8.57 4.02
C ALA A 21 -8.56 8.92 4.18
N LYS A 22 -9.08 9.88 3.40
CA LYS A 22 -10.53 10.23 3.40
C LYS A 22 -11.42 9.11 2.87
N LEU A 23 -10.89 8.23 2.01
CA LEU A 23 -11.59 7.02 1.57
C LEU A 23 -11.70 5.95 2.67
N GLY A 24 -11.12 6.20 3.86
CA GLY A 24 -11.12 5.26 4.97
C GLY A 24 -10.01 4.21 4.89
N VAL A 25 -9.09 4.36 3.94
CA VAL A 25 -7.92 3.48 3.82
C VAL A 25 -6.99 3.72 5.00
N ARG A 26 -6.48 2.63 5.59
CA ARG A 26 -5.54 2.68 6.73
C ARG A 26 -4.12 2.30 6.37
N THR A 27 -3.96 1.53 5.28
CA THR A 27 -2.70 0.93 4.87
C THR A 27 -2.55 1.09 3.37
N VAL A 28 -1.42 1.65 2.94
CA VAL A 28 -0.98 1.73 1.55
C VAL A 28 0.15 0.73 1.36
N VAL A 29 0.04 -0.12 0.35
CA VAL A 29 1.06 -1.08 -0.04
C VAL A 29 1.62 -0.67 -1.39
N SER A 30 2.90 -0.32 -1.43
CA SER A 30 3.58 -0.11 -2.70
C SER A 30 4.33 -1.37 -3.11
N VAL A 31 4.16 -1.73 -4.37
CA VAL A 31 4.84 -2.85 -5.01
C VAL A 31 5.90 -2.39 -6.01
N ASP A 32 6.06 -1.08 -6.18
CA ASP A 32 7.00 -0.49 -7.11
C ASP A 32 8.46 -0.56 -6.59
N GLY A 33 9.44 -0.44 -7.48
CA GLY A 33 10.85 -0.35 -7.10
C GLY A 33 11.26 1.01 -6.53
N ALA A 34 10.43 2.05 -6.70
CA ALA A 34 10.68 3.38 -6.19
C ALA A 34 10.72 3.41 -4.66
N ARG A 35 11.57 4.30 -4.11
CA ARG A 35 11.62 4.52 -2.66
C ARG A 35 10.31 5.18 -2.21
N PRO A 36 9.62 4.57 -1.23
CA PRO A 36 8.36 5.11 -0.75
C PRO A 36 8.54 6.37 0.11
N ASP A 37 7.62 7.33 -0.03
CA ASP A 37 7.54 8.47 0.87
C ASP A 37 6.76 8.12 2.14
N VAL A 38 7.44 7.41 3.04
CA VAL A 38 6.89 6.99 4.34
C VAL A 38 6.58 8.20 5.23
N ALA A 39 7.27 9.32 5.03
CA ALA A 39 7.05 10.53 5.84
C ALA A 39 5.73 11.21 5.48
N ALA A 40 5.44 11.37 4.19
CA ALA A 40 4.17 11.90 3.70
C ALA A 40 2.99 10.99 4.13
N ALA A 41 3.14 9.68 3.96
CA ALA A 41 2.12 8.72 4.39
C ALA A 41 1.84 8.78 5.90
N LYS A 42 2.89 8.88 6.73
CA LYS A 42 2.75 9.00 8.18
C LYS A 42 2.06 10.30 8.60
N ARG A 43 2.32 11.41 7.91
CA ARG A 43 1.63 12.70 8.14
C ARG A 43 0.14 12.62 7.82
N ALA A 44 -0.23 11.85 6.80
CA ALA A 44 -1.62 11.56 6.46
C ALA A 44 -2.28 10.51 7.38
N GLY A 45 -1.58 9.98 8.39
CA GLY A 45 -2.11 8.96 9.31
C GLY A 45 -2.19 7.55 8.70
N LEU A 46 -1.52 7.32 7.57
CA LEU A 46 -1.52 6.05 6.85
C LEU A 46 -0.33 5.19 7.26
N ARG A 47 -0.54 3.87 7.31
CA ARG A 47 0.54 2.89 7.37
C ARG A 47 1.05 2.65 5.96
N TYR A 48 2.35 2.80 5.73
CA TYR A 48 2.96 2.53 4.43
C TYR A 48 3.81 1.26 4.52
N VAL A 49 3.55 0.32 3.61
CA VAL A 49 4.30 -0.93 3.49
C VAL A 49 4.87 -1.04 2.09
N HIS A 50 6.15 -1.41 1.99
CA HIS A 50 6.84 -1.58 0.71
C HIS A 50 7.15 -3.05 0.49
N ILE A 51 6.54 -3.64 -0.54
CA ILE A 51 6.73 -5.03 -0.94
C ILE A 51 7.08 -5.02 -2.43
N PRO A 52 8.33 -4.69 -2.80
CA PRO A 52 8.71 -4.58 -4.20
C PRO A 52 8.50 -5.92 -4.92
N ILE A 53 7.79 -5.90 -6.04
CA ILE A 53 7.64 -7.05 -6.94
C ILE A 53 8.36 -6.74 -8.25
N GLY A 54 9.07 -7.73 -8.79
CA GLY A 54 9.69 -7.61 -10.11
C GLY A 54 8.65 -7.71 -11.22
N TYR A 55 8.93 -7.12 -12.37
CA TYR A 55 8.12 -7.32 -13.59
C TYR A 55 8.18 -8.77 -14.11
N ASP A 56 9.16 -9.56 -13.66
CA ASP A 56 9.26 -11.01 -13.90
C ASP A 56 8.20 -11.84 -13.13
N GLY A 57 7.37 -11.18 -12.32
CA GLY A 57 6.23 -11.76 -11.62
C GLY A 57 6.30 -11.61 -10.11
N VAL A 58 5.24 -12.07 -9.44
CA VAL A 58 5.14 -12.03 -7.98
C VAL A 58 5.83 -13.27 -7.41
N GLY A 59 7.02 -13.09 -6.85
CA GLY A 59 7.73 -14.14 -6.13
C GLY A 59 6.91 -14.67 -4.95
N GLN A 60 7.14 -15.93 -4.56
CA GLN A 60 6.39 -16.59 -3.47
C GLN A 60 6.41 -15.78 -2.16
N ALA A 61 7.58 -15.25 -1.78
CA ALA A 61 7.73 -14.43 -0.58
C ALA A 61 6.91 -13.13 -0.60
N ALA A 62 6.78 -12.50 -1.78
CA ALA A 62 5.96 -11.29 -1.93
C ALA A 62 4.47 -11.62 -1.83
N SER A 63 4.03 -12.72 -2.46
CA SER A 63 2.66 -13.24 -2.32
C SER A 63 2.32 -13.54 -0.86
N GLU A 64 3.20 -14.22 -0.12
CA GLU A 64 3.01 -14.51 1.29
C GLU A 64 2.92 -13.25 2.15
N SER A 65 3.75 -12.26 1.86
CA SER A 65 3.75 -10.97 2.55
C SER A 65 2.44 -10.20 2.32
N ILE A 66 1.94 -10.17 1.08
CA ILE A 66 0.67 -9.54 0.72
C ILE A 66 -0.49 -10.27 1.39
N VAL A 67 -0.52 -11.60 1.33
CA VAL A 67 -1.57 -12.42 1.98
C VAL A 67 -1.58 -12.18 3.50
N ASN A 68 -0.41 -12.16 4.13
CA ASN A 68 -0.32 -11.89 5.56
C ASN A 68 -0.80 -10.47 5.89
N LEU A 69 -0.44 -9.48 5.08
CA LEU A 69 -0.88 -8.10 5.27
C LEU A 69 -2.40 -7.95 5.16
N ILE A 70 -3.03 -8.61 4.17
CA ILE A 70 -4.50 -8.60 4.03
C ILE A 70 -5.14 -9.20 5.28
N LYS A 71 -4.66 -10.37 5.73
CA LYS A 71 -5.18 -11.04 6.93
C LYS A 71 -5.07 -10.19 8.20
N ASN A 72 -3.96 -9.46 8.37
CA ASN A 72 -3.75 -8.58 9.53
C ASN A 72 -4.50 -7.24 9.42
N ALA A 73 -4.94 -6.85 8.22
CA ALA A 73 -5.73 -5.64 8.04
C ALA A 73 -7.23 -5.85 8.35
N GLU A 74 -7.69 -7.11 8.36
CA GLU A 74 -9.07 -7.49 8.69
C GLU A 74 -9.32 -7.78 10.18
N GLY A 75 -8.26 -7.92 10.98
CA GLY A 75 -8.31 -8.06 12.45
C GLY A 75 -8.29 -6.74 13.19
#